data_AF-A0A976UFS7-F1
#
_entry.id   AF-A0A976UFS7-F1
#
_cell.length_a   1.000
_cell.length_b   1.000
_cell.length_c   1.000
_cell.angle_alpha   90.00
_cell.angle_beta   90.00
_cell.angle_gamma   90.00
#
_symmetry.space_group_name_H-M   'P 1'
#
loop_
_entity.id
_entity.type
_entity.pdbx_description
1 polymer ?
#
loop_
_entity_poly.entity_id
_entity_poly.type
_entity_poly.pdbx_seq_one_letter_code
_entity_poly.pdbx_strand_id
1 'polypeptide(L)'
;MNNDYNKEKHYQLLKYSRDLRKQGKFIGKEFREDYLKLLSYSVIISSQLNCEIQGEYLGIFKEFLSNRITSVKFCEILEEKRELNDELSDKLQCDIIHEKVANFTEFLGNLSTSCEVCDRNPESYRLPGHISESELRKEIEETYLQIEKFLEE
;
A
#
# COMPACT_ATOMS: atom_id res chain seq x y z
N MET A 1 -15.16 -2.05 6.05
CA MET A 1 -14.83 -0.75 5.42
C MET A 1 -16.00 -0.31 4.55
N ASN A 2 -16.29 0.99 4.51
CA ASN A 2 -17.40 1.55 3.72
C ASN A 2 -17.02 1.50 2.22
N ASN A 3 -17.81 0.77 1.41
CA ASN A 3 -17.56 0.47 -0.01
C ASN A 3 -17.80 1.67 -0.94
N ASP A 4 -17.18 2.82 -0.66
CA ASP A 4 -17.39 4.07 -1.39
C ASP A 4 -16.39 4.23 -2.56
N TYR A 5 -16.08 3.13 -3.26
CA TYR A 5 -15.18 3.15 -4.41
C TYR A 5 -15.81 3.93 -5.56
N ASN A 6 -15.24 5.09 -5.87
CA ASN A 6 -15.65 5.91 -6.99
C ASN A 6 -14.57 5.89 -8.08
N LYS A 7 -14.83 5.12 -9.15
CA LYS A 7 -13.91 4.91 -10.28
C LYS A 7 -13.47 6.22 -10.95
N GLU A 8 -14.38 7.17 -11.11
CA GLU A 8 -14.06 8.45 -11.76
C GLU A 8 -13.18 9.34 -10.87
N LYS A 9 -13.46 9.37 -9.56
CA LYS A 9 -12.62 10.08 -8.60
C LYS A 9 -11.25 9.41 -8.45
N HIS A 10 -11.18 8.08 -8.51
CA HIS A 10 -9.91 7.34 -8.50
C HIS A 10 -9.03 7.73 -9.70
N TYR A 11 -9.60 7.72 -10.91
CA TYR A 11 -8.89 8.13 -12.13
C TYR A 11 -8.38 9.58 -12.06
N GLN A 12 -9.19 10.50 -11.53
CA GLN A 12 -8.78 11.89 -11.34
C GLN A 12 -7.59 12.01 -10.39
N LEU A 13 -7.60 11.28 -9.27
CA LEU A 13 -6.52 11.28 -8.29
C LEU A 13 -5.22 10.66 -8.87
N LEU A 14 -5.33 9.59 -9.66
CA LEU A 14 -4.19 8.99 -10.35
C LEU A 14 -3.56 9.95 -11.35
N LYS A 15 -4.38 10.61 -12.17
CA LYS A 15 -3.92 11.63 -13.12
C LYS A 15 -3.22 12.78 -12.39
N TYR A 16 -3.83 13.25 -11.30
CA TYR A 16 -3.28 14.34 -10.49
C TYR A 16 -1.93 13.97 -9.85
N SER A 17 -1.84 12.78 -9.25
CA SER A 17 -0.59 12.23 -8.70
C SER A 17 0.50 12.14 -9.78
N ARG A 18 0.16 11.66 -10.99
CA ARG A 18 1.08 11.59 -12.13
C ARG A 18 1.58 12.98 -12.56
N ASP A 19 0.69 13.97 -12.61
CA ASP A 19 1.06 15.33 -13.03
C ASP A 19 1.91 16.05 -11.98
N LEU A 20 1.74 15.76 -10.69
CA LEU A 20 2.63 16.22 -9.62
C LEU A 20 4.04 15.63 -9.77
N ARG A 21 4.17 14.36 -10.13
CA ARG A 21 5.48 13.72 -10.31
C ARG A 21 6.29 14.26 -11.46
N LYS A 22 5.63 14.65 -12.56
CA LYS A 22 6.30 15.36 -13.66
C LYS A 22 6.98 16.66 -13.18
N GLN A 23 6.55 17.17 -12.03
CA GLN A 23 7.10 18.36 -11.37
C GLN A 23 8.03 18.00 -10.19
N GLY A 24 8.36 16.73 -9.98
CA GLY A 24 9.18 16.26 -8.86
C GLY A 24 8.46 16.27 -7.50
N LYS A 25 7.13 16.38 -7.50
CA LYS A 25 6.30 16.45 -6.30
C LYS A 25 5.56 15.14 -6.04
N PHE A 26 5.21 14.90 -4.78
CA PHE A 26 4.49 13.72 -4.32
C PHE A 26 3.18 14.14 -3.68
N ILE A 27 2.08 13.50 -4.04
CA ILE A 27 0.74 13.83 -3.54
C ILE A 27 0.66 13.73 -2.01
N GLY A 28 1.35 12.76 -1.39
CA GLY A 28 1.40 12.63 0.06
C GLY A 28 2.04 13.82 0.79
N LYS A 29 2.89 14.58 0.10
CA LYS A 29 3.52 15.80 0.66
C LYS A 29 2.71 17.07 0.40
N GLU A 30 1.84 17.05 -0.61
CA GLU A 30 1.10 18.25 -1.04
C GLU A 30 -0.36 18.22 -0.54
N PHE A 31 -1.03 17.07 -0.57
CA PHE A 31 -2.46 16.92 -0.25
C PHE A 31 -2.74 15.60 0.47
N ARG A 32 -2.65 15.62 1.80
CA ARG A 32 -2.80 14.43 2.66
C ARG A 32 -4.15 13.72 2.47
N GLU A 33 -5.27 14.44 2.39
CA GLU A 33 -6.59 13.82 2.25
C GLU A 33 -6.76 13.11 0.90
N ASP A 34 -6.31 13.74 -0.18
CA ASP A 34 -6.35 13.17 -1.52
C ASP A 34 -5.40 11.97 -1.66
N TYR A 35 -4.25 12.03 -0.99
CA TYR A 35 -3.35 10.90 -0.87
C TYR A 35 -3.99 9.74 -0.10
N LEU A 36 -4.56 9.98 1.08
CA LEU A 36 -5.27 8.95 1.87
C LEU A 36 -6.44 8.35 1.09
N LYS A 37 -7.14 9.16 0.29
CA LYS A 37 -8.23 8.69 -0.58
C LYS A 37 -7.70 7.84 -1.73
N LEU A 38 -6.66 8.28 -2.41
CA LEU A 38 -5.98 7.51 -3.45
C LEU A 38 -5.48 6.17 -2.87
N LEU A 39 -4.90 6.20 -1.67
CA LEU A 39 -4.46 5.02 -0.97
C LEU A 39 -5.60 4.04 -0.70
N SER A 40 -6.75 4.54 -0.24
CA SER A 40 -7.91 3.69 -0.01
C SER A 40 -8.38 2.99 -1.30
N TYR A 41 -8.26 3.65 -2.45
CA TYR A 41 -8.64 3.08 -3.74
C TYR A 41 -7.61 2.08 -4.27
N SER A 42 -6.30 2.35 -4.17
CA SER A 42 -5.31 1.35 -4.61
C SER A 42 -5.35 0.09 -3.78
N VAL A 43 -5.73 0.20 -2.50
CA VAL A 43 -5.92 -0.95 -1.61
C VAL A 43 -7.04 -1.85 -2.12
N ILE A 44 -8.18 -1.25 -2.48
CA ILE A 44 -9.33 -1.95 -3.07
C ILE A 44 -8.92 -2.61 -4.39
N ILE A 45 -8.20 -1.90 -5.25
CA ILE A 45 -7.73 -2.45 -6.53
C ILE A 45 -6.68 -3.55 -6.37
N SER A 46 -5.65 -3.35 -5.55
CA SER A 46 -4.53 -4.29 -5.38
C SER A 46 -4.97 -5.61 -4.77
N SER A 47 -5.97 -5.56 -3.89
CA SER A 47 -6.58 -6.75 -3.34
C SER A 47 -7.40 -7.53 -4.37
N GLN A 48 -8.01 -6.84 -5.33
CA GLN A 48 -8.82 -7.42 -6.42
C GLN A 48 -7.98 -8.00 -7.57
N LEU A 49 -6.66 -7.81 -7.54
CA LEU A 49 -5.73 -8.31 -8.54
C LEU A 49 -5.23 -9.74 -8.20
N ASN A 50 -4.94 -10.53 -9.25
CA ASN A 50 -4.64 -11.97 -9.27
C ASN A 50 -3.58 -12.45 -8.25
N CYS A 51 -3.57 -13.74 -7.90
CA CYS A 51 -2.62 -14.40 -7.00
C CYS A 51 -1.14 -14.12 -7.31
N GLU A 52 -0.80 -13.86 -8.59
CA GLU A 52 0.56 -13.45 -9.00
C GLU A 52 1.00 -12.16 -8.31
N ILE A 53 0.11 -11.14 -8.23
CA ILE A 53 0.41 -9.86 -7.58
C ILE A 53 0.51 -10.04 -6.06
N GLN A 54 -0.32 -10.88 -5.46
CA GLN A 54 -0.20 -11.24 -4.05
C GLN A 54 1.15 -11.92 -3.76
N GLY A 55 1.60 -12.80 -4.65
CA GLY A 55 2.92 -13.44 -4.58
C GLY A 55 4.08 -12.44 -4.67
N GLU A 56 3.97 -11.40 -5.49
CA GLU A 56 4.97 -10.33 -5.57
C GLU A 56 5.10 -9.54 -4.26
N TYR A 57 3.98 -9.18 -3.62
CA TYR A 57 3.99 -8.51 -2.31
C TYR A 57 4.63 -9.39 -1.23
N LEU A 58 4.30 -10.68 -1.20
CA LEU A 58 4.92 -11.64 -0.27
C LEU A 58 6.43 -11.75 -0.46
N GLY A 59 6.89 -11.72 -1.72
CA GLY A 59 8.32 -11.69 -2.04
C GLY A 59 9.02 -10.48 -1.40
N ILE A 60 8.43 -9.30 -1.54
CA ILE A 60 8.96 -8.05 -0.97
C ILE A 60 8.99 -8.11 0.56
N PHE A 61 7.91 -8.62 1.17
CA PHE A 61 7.82 -8.76 2.63
C PHE A 61 8.92 -9.70 3.14
N LYS A 62 9.11 -10.83 2.46
CA LYS A 62 10.16 -11.80 2.80
C LYS A 62 11.56 -11.21 2.70
N GLU A 63 11.84 -10.38 1.70
CA GLU A 63 13.13 -9.70 1.58
C GLU A 63 13.37 -8.73 2.75
N PHE A 64 12.35 -7.97 3.16
CA PHE A 64 12.46 -7.05 4.30
C PHE A 64 12.61 -7.78 5.65
N LEU A 65 11.78 -8.80 5.89
CA LEU A 65 11.84 -9.61 7.11
C LEU A 65 13.19 -10.35 7.23
N SER A 66 13.77 -10.76 6.09
CA SER A 66 15.10 -11.36 6.01
C SER A 66 16.26 -10.35 6.09
N ASN A 67 15.99 -9.06 6.36
CA ASN A 67 16.98 -7.97 6.39
C ASN A 67 17.76 -7.79 5.08
N ARG A 68 17.22 -8.24 3.94
CA ARG A 68 17.86 -8.07 2.62
C ARG A 68 17.64 -6.67 2.05
N ILE A 69 16.53 -6.03 2.43
CA ILE A 69 16.21 -4.64 2.10
C ILE A 69 15.93 -3.85 3.39
N THR A 70 16.23 -2.55 3.36
CA THR A 70 15.97 -1.63 4.47
C THR A 70 14.51 -1.21 4.52
N SER A 71 14.05 -0.63 5.64
CA SER A 71 12.69 -0.09 5.74
C SER A 71 12.43 1.04 4.74
N VAL A 72 13.44 1.87 4.45
CA VAL A 72 13.37 2.90 3.39
C VAL A 72 13.07 2.23 2.06
N LYS A 73 13.87 1.23 1.69
CA LYS A 73 13.75 0.59 0.40
C LYS A 73 12.46 -0.22 0.28
N PHE A 74 12.02 -0.82 1.38
CA PHE A 74 10.74 -1.50 1.47
C PHE A 74 9.57 -0.55 1.16
N CYS A 75 9.51 0.62 1.83
CA CYS A 75 8.46 1.60 1.59
C CYS A 75 8.44 2.09 0.14
N GLU A 76 9.62 2.38 -0.45
CA GLU A 76 9.73 2.79 -1.85
C GLU A 76 9.19 1.71 -2.81
N ILE A 77 9.60 0.44 -2.64
CA ILE A 77 9.16 -0.66 -3.50
C ILE A 77 7.65 -0.89 -3.38
N LEU A 78 7.10 -0.77 -2.17
CA LEU A 78 5.66 -0.91 -1.92
C LEU A 78 4.85 0.18 -2.63
N GLU A 79 5.34 1.41 -2.59
CA GLU A 79 4.73 2.56 -3.26
C GLU A 79 4.77 2.39 -4.78
N GLU A 80 5.94 2.06 -5.35
CA GLU A 80 6.09 1.80 -6.79
C GLU A 80 5.18 0.67 -7.28
N LYS A 81 5.12 -0.45 -6.55
CA LYS A 81 4.28 -1.61 -6.92
C LYS A 81 2.79 -1.27 -6.91
N ARG A 82 2.35 -0.53 -5.90
CA ARG A 82 0.96 -0.08 -5.79
C ARG A 82 0.55 0.75 -7.02
N GLU A 83 1.40 1.66 -7.45
CA GLU A 83 1.10 2.50 -8.61
C GLU A 83 1.06 1.72 -9.93
N LEU A 84 1.97 0.77 -10.11
CA LEU A 84 1.96 -0.11 -11.28
C LEU A 84 0.65 -0.91 -11.34
N ASN A 85 0.18 -1.39 -10.19
CA ASN A 85 -1.09 -2.09 -10.06
C ASN A 85 -2.29 -1.19 -10.35
N ASP A 86 -2.26 0.05 -9.87
CA ASP A 86 -3.28 1.05 -10.16
C ASP A 86 -3.33 1.39 -11.65
N GLU A 87 -2.17 1.60 -12.30
CA GLU A 87 -2.10 1.85 -13.73
C GLU A 87 -2.59 0.65 -14.56
N LEU A 88 -2.27 -0.57 -14.11
CA LEU A 88 -2.71 -1.80 -14.75
C LEU A 88 -4.22 -1.93 -14.66
N SER A 89 -4.79 -1.68 -13.48
CA SER A 89 -6.23 -1.69 -13.25
C SER A 89 -6.98 -0.65 -14.09
N ASP A 90 -6.46 0.57 -14.14
CA ASP A 90 -7.00 1.66 -14.97
C ASP A 90 -7.00 1.30 -16.46
N LYS A 91 -5.88 0.73 -16.96
CA LYS A 91 -5.75 0.31 -18.37
C LYS A 91 -6.67 -0.84 -18.74
N LEU A 92 -6.86 -1.77 -17.80
CA LEU A 92 -7.70 -2.95 -18.03
C LEU A 92 -9.20 -2.68 -17.80
N GLN A 93 -9.57 -1.49 -17.32
CA GLN A 93 -10.94 -1.15 -16.90
C GLN A 93 -11.57 -2.23 -16.00
N CYS A 94 -10.76 -2.98 -15.25
CA CYS A 94 -11.11 -4.31 -14.73
C CYS A 94 -12.51 -4.38 -14.10
N ASP A 95 -13.40 -5.12 -14.78
CA ASP A 95 -14.66 -5.66 -14.22
C ASP A 95 -14.41 -6.95 -13.41
N ILE A 96 -13.15 -7.25 -13.08
CA ILE A 96 -12.75 -8.49 -12.40
C ILE A 96 -13.00 -8.35 -10.90
N ILE A 97 -14.28 -8.41 -10.54
CA ILE A 97 -14.76 -8.47 -9.16
C ILE A 97 -14.74 -9.95 -8.76
N HIS A 98 -13.70 -10.39 -8.07
CA HIS A 98 -13.70 -11.68 -7.40
C HIS A 98 -13.97 -11.48 -5.89
N GLU A 99 -14.95 -12.21 -5.36
CA GLU A 99 -15.55 -12.03 -4.02
C GLU A 99 -14.64 -12.43 -2.84
N LYS A 100 -13.46 -13.02 -3.09
CA LYS A 100 -12.57 -13.57 -2.04
C LYS A 100 -11.50 -12.59 -1.49
N VAL A 101 -11.74 -11.29 -1.56
CA VAL A 101 -10.65 -10.30 -1.61
C VAL A 101 -10.52 -9.39 -0.37
N ALA A 102 -11.56 -9.29 0.46
CA ALA A 102 -11.66 -8.26 1.50
C ALA A 102 -10.51 -8.25 2.54
N ASN A 103 -9.93 -9.41 2.88
CA ASN A 103 -8.90 -9.51 3.91
C ASN A 103 -7.56 -8.93 3.41
N PHE A 104 -7.19 -9.18 2.15
CA PHE A 104 -5.95 -8.66 1.57
C PHE A 104 -6.00 -7.13 1.40
N THR A 105 -7.20 -6.60 1.14
CA THR A 105 -7.49 -5.17 1.13
C THR A 105 -7.14 -4.54 2.49
N GLU A 106 -7.69 -5.09 3.56
CA GLU A 106 -7.48 -4.57 4.91
C GLU A 106 -5.99 -4.58 5.30
N PHE A 107 -5.28 -5.67 4.97
CA PHE A 107 -3.85 -5.83 5.22
C PHE A 107 -2.98 -4.77 4.53
N LEU A 108 -3.17 -4.56 3.22
CA LEU A 108 -2.39 -3.55 2.49
C LEU A 108 -2.75 -2.12 2.91
N GLY A 109 -3.99 -1.88 3.32
CA GLY A 109 -4.42 -0.57 3.83
C GLY A 109 -3.74 -0.19 5.14
N ASN A 110 -3.68 -1.12 6.08
CA ASN A 110 -3.02 -0.92 7.36
C ASN A 110 -1.51 -0.69 7.16
N LEU A 111 -0.86 -1.55 6.36
CA LEU A 111 0.57 -1.42 6.05
C LEU A 111 0.95 -0.09 5.43
N SER A 112 0.15 0.43 4.49
CA SER A 112 0.46 1.73 3.86
C SER A 112 0.32 2.88 4.84
N THR A 113 -0.73 2.86 5.67
CA THR A 113 -0.88 3.85 6.75
C THR A 113 0.32 3.83 7.68
N SER A 114 0.77 2.63 8.07
CA SER A 114 1.92 2.44 8.94
C SER A 114 3.25 2.85 8.30
N CYS A 115 3.42 2.63 6.99
CA CYS A 115 4.59 3.14 6.26
C CYS A 115 4.66 4.68 6.27
N GLU A 116 3.53 5.37 6.19
CA GLU A 116 3.49 6.84 6.18
C GLU A 116 3.81 7.45 7.54
N VAL A 117 3.29 6.84 8.61
CA VAL A 117 3.50 7.32 9.97
C VAL A 117 4.74 6.70 10.62
N CYS A 118 5.51 5.91 9.90
CA CYS A 118 6.78 5.38 10.40
C CYS A 118 7.81 6.51 10.55
N ASP A 119 8.15 6.82 11.79
CA ASP A 119 9.19 7.77 12.14
C ASP A 119 10.43 7.03 12.67
N ARG A 120 11.51 7.19 11.92
CA ARG A 120 12.80 6.54 12.17
C ARG A 120 13.66 7.30 13.19
N ASN A 121 13.15 8.40 13.73
CA ASN A 121 13.80 9.11 14.83
C ASN A 121 13.80 8.28 16.12
N PRO A 122 14.79 8.51 17.00
CA PRO A 122 14.77 7.96 18.35
C PRO A 122 13.46 8.33 19.05
N GLU A 123 13.01 7.49 19.96
CA GLU A 123 11.72 7.63 20.65
C GLU A 123 11.54 9.00 21.32
N SER A 124 12.63 9.60 21.82
CA SER A 124 12.66 10.94 22.41
C SER A 124 12.35 12.08 21.44
N TYR A 125 12.41 11.85 20.13
CA TYR A 125 12.16 12.83 19.07
C TYR A 125 11.01 12.41 18.14
N ARG A 126 10.32 11.29 18.45
CA ARG A 126 9.26 10.76 17.61
C ARG A 126 8.01 11.63 17.70
N LEU A 127 7.42 11.94 16.54
CA LEU A 127 6.18 12.72 16.49
C LEU A 127 5.00 11.94 17.11
N PRO A 128 4.07 12.60 17.82
CA PRO A 128 2.89 11.94 18.38
C PRO A 128 2.05 11.25 17.28
N GLY A 129 1.73 9.98 17.48
CA GLY A 129 0.99 9.16 16.50
C GLY A 129 1.84 8.51 15.41
N HIS A 130 3.16 8.73 15.42
CA HIS A 130 4.09 8.01 14.55
C HIS A 130 4.59 6.71 15.22
N ILE A 131 4.81 5.68 14.40
CA ILE A 131 5.32 4.38 14.85
C ILE A 131 6.81 4.26 14.60
N SER A 132 7.49 3.43 15.40
CA SER A 132 8.88 3.06 15.20
C SER A 132 9.06 2.05 14.06
N GLU A 133 10.29 1.94 13.57
CA GLU A 133 10.66 0.90 12.61
C GLU A 133 10.44 -0.52 13.17
N SER A 134 10.61 -0.72 14.49
CA SER A 134 10.30 -2.00 15.14
C SER A 134 8.81 -2.32 15.16
N GLU A 135 7.95 -1.32 15.36
CA GLU A 135 6.50 -1.49 15.32
C GLU A 135 6.03 -1.77 13.89
N LEU A 136 6.54 -1.03 12.90
CA LEU A 136 6.29 -1.30 11.48
C LEU A 136 6.71 -2.74 11.12
N ARG A 137 7.88 -3.19 11.59
CA ARG A 137 8.38 -4.54 11.33
C ARG A 137 7.47 -5.62 11.90
N LYS A 138 6.96 -5.41 13.11
CA LYS A 138 6.03 -6.34 13.76
C LYS A 138 4.70 -6.42 13.01
N GLU A 139 4.18 -5.29 12.53
CA GLU A 139 2.94 -5.26 11.74
C GLU A 139 3.11 -5.95 10.38
N ILE A 140 4.26 -5.76 9.71
CA ILE A 140 4.60 -6.46 8.46
C ILE A 140 4.68 -7.98 8.70
N GLU A 141 5.30 -8.40 9.80
CA GLU A 141 5.41 -9.82 10.17
C GLU A 141 4.04 -10.44 10.45
N GLU A 142 3.18 -9.77 11.24
CA GLU A 142 1.82 -10.22 11.50
C GLU A 142 0.98 -10.32 10.22
N THR A 143 1.12 -9.33 9.34
CA THR A 143 0.43 -9.32 8.04
C THR A 143 0.91 -10.44 7.13
N TYR A 144 2.23 -10.66 7.06
CA TYR A 144 2.83 -11.74 6.27
C TYR A 144 2.29 -13.11 6.69
N LEU A 145 2.24 -13.38 8.01
CA LEU A 145 1.73 -14.65 8.54
C LEU A 145 0.23 -14.84 8.26
N GLN A 146 -0.56 -13.77 8.35
CA GLN A 146 -1.99 -13.83 8.07
C GLN A 146 -2.27 -14.10 6.58
N ILE A 147 -1.47 -13.52 5.68
CA ILE A 147 -1.56 -13.78 4.24
C ILE A 147 -1.11 -15.20 3.91
N GLU A 148 0.02 -15.68 4.45
CA GLU A 148 0.49 -17.06 4.22
C GLU A 148 -0.59 -18.07 4.60
N LYS A 149 -1.19 -17.91 5.80
CA LYS A 149 -2.26 -18.79 6.26
C LYS A 149 -3.48 -18.77 5.33
N PHE A 150 -3.85 -17.61 4.80
CA PHE A 150 -4.98 -17.46 3.88
C PHE A 150 -4.73 -18.14 2.52
N LEU A 151 -3.48 -18.21 2.06
CA LEU A 151 -3.12 -18.84 0.79
C LEU A 151 -2.99 -20.37 0.88
N GLU A 152 -2.82 -20.91 2.08
CA GLU A 152 -2.78 -22.36 2.35
C GLU A 152 -4.18 -22.98 2.53
N GLU A 153 -5.24 -22.18 2.69
CA GLU A 153 -6.66 -22.58 2.82
C GLU A 153 -7.42 -22.62 1.48
#